data_AF-A0A1A6G032-F1
#
_entry.id   AF-A0A1A6G032-F1
#
_cell.length_a   1.000
_cell.length_b   1.000
_cell.length_c   1.000
_cell.angle_alpha   90.00
_cell.angle_beta   90.00
_cell.angle_gamma   90.00
#
_symmetry.space_group_name_H-M   'P 1'
#
loop_
_entity.id
_entity.type
_entity.pdbx_description
1 polymer ?
#
loop_
_entity_poly.entity_id
_entity_poly.type
_entity_poly.pdbx_seq_one_letter_code
_entity_poly.pdbx_strand_id
1 'polypeptide(L)'
;LRNLIYLSINHNQLTVIPTELCSLVNLSELHLNYNQIMCIPEEIKLLKNLQQLLLARNNIEEIAISYVVGSSPSFDLEAQPLVRL
;
A
#
# COMPACT_ATOMS: atom_id res chain seq x y z
N LEU A 1 13.21 -13.85 1.91
CA LEU A 1 12.71 -13.07 0.74
C LEU A 1 13.34 -11.67 0.64
N ARG A 2 14.53 -11.41 1.20
CA ARG A 2 15.09 -10.04 1.23
C ARG A 2 15.43 -9.45 -0.13
N ASN A 3 15.55 -10.27 -1.17
CA ASN A 3 15.82 -9.83 -2.54
C ASN A 3 14.56 -9.82 -3.42
N LEU A 4 13.38 -9.92 -2.81
CA LEU A 4 12.11 -9.88 -3.54
C LEU A 4 11.90 -8.46 -4.07
N ILE A 5 11.71 -8.36 -5.38
CA ILE A 5 11.50 -7.09 -6.09
C ILE A 5 10.01 -6.87 -6.37
N TYR A 6 9.28 -7.95 -6.67
CA TYR A 6 7.85 -7.92 -7.01
C TYR A 6 7.07 -8.86 -6.08
N LEU A 7 5.95 -8.38 -5.55
CA LEU A 7 5.03 -9.16 -4.74
C LEU A 7 3.59 -8.85 -5.14
N SER A 8 2.84 -9.87 -5.54
CA SER A 8 1.41 -9.76 -5.80
C SER A 8 0.62 -10.70 -4.90
N ILE A 9 -0.31 -10.11 -4.15
CA ILE A 9 -1.27 -10.79 -3.28
C ILE A 9 -2.69 -10.30 -3.66
N ASN A 10 -2.92 -10.08 -4.95
CA ASN A 10 -4.22 -9.66 -5.46
C ASN A 10 -5.29 -10.74 -5.20
N HIS A 11 -6.56 -10.36 -5.16
CA HIS A 11 -7.71 -11.28 -5.06
C HIS A 11 -7.67 -12.18 -3.82
N ASN A 12 -7.37 -11.59 -2.66
CA ASN A 12 -7.36 -12.27 -1.38
C ASN A 12 -8.35 -11.61 -0.42
N GLN A 13 -8.33 -12.03 0.85
CA GLN A 13 -9.18 -11.51 1.91
C GLN A 13 -8.34 -10.79 2.97
N LEU A 14 -7.23 -10.16 2.57
CA LEU A 14 -6.41 -9.40 3.52
C LEU A 14 -7.21 -8.20 4.03
N THR A 15 -7.35 -8.11 5.36
CA THR A 15 -7.99 -6.98 6.03
C THR A 15 -7.00 -5.91 6.48
N VAL A 16 -5.71 -6.27 6.54
CA VAL A 16 -4.58 -5.41 6.91
C VAL A 16 -3.35 -5.77 6.07
N ILE A 17 -2.42 -4.82 5.92
CA ILE A 17 -1.09 -5.10 5.39
C ILE A 17 -0.21 -5.53 6.58
N PRO A 18 0.33 -6.76 6.60
CA PRO A 18 1.22 -7.20 7.68
C PRO A 18 2.47 -6.33 7.75
N THR A 19 2.88 -5.91 8.95
CA THR A 19 4.07 -5.06 9.13
C THR A 19 5.35 -5.82 8.75
N GLU A 20 5.35 -7.15 8.79
CA GLU A 20 6.45 -7.98 8.32
C GLU A 20 6.71 -7.83 6.81
N LEU A 21 5.68 -7.52 6.01
CA LEU A 21 5.83 -7.21 4.59
C LEU A 21 6.69 -5.95 4.40
N CYS A 22 6.59 -5.00 5.33
CA CYS A 22 7.38 -3.77 5.32
C CYS A 22 8.89 -4.00 5.58
N SER A 23 9.29 -5.22 5.97
CA SER A 23 10.70 -5.61 6.07
C SER A 23 11.35 -5.96 4.72
N LEU A 24 10.57 -6.06 3.65
CA LEU A 24 11.03 -6.37 2.29
C LEU A 24 11.63 -5.12 1.62
N VAL A 25 12.76 -4.63 2.15
CA VAL A 25 13.36 -3.34 1.77
C VAL A 25 13.72 -3.21 0.28
N ASN A 26 13.87 -4.31 -0.45
CA ASN A 26 14.19 -4.32 -1.89
C ASN A 26 12.94 -4.38 -2.79
N LEU A 27 11.73 -4.44 -2.22
CA LEU A 27 10.50 -4.53 -2.99
C LEU A 27 10.26 -3.22 -3.75
N SER A 28 10.12 -3.31 -5.07
CA SER A 28 9.78 -2.19 -5.96
C SER A 28 8.30 -2.17 -6.32
N GLU A 29 7.65 -3.32 -6.37
CA GLU A 29 6.24 -3.43 -6.77
C GLU A 29 5.45 -4.29 -5.78
N LEU A 30 4.38 -3.73 -5.23
CA LEU A 30 3.45 -4.38 -4.32
C LEU A 30 2.01 -4.27 -4.84
N HIS A 31 1.45 -5.41 -5.24
CA HIS A 31 0.08 -5.48 -5.76
C HIS A 31 -0.84 -6.16 -4.74
N LEU A 32 -1.82 -5.40 -4.24
CA LEU A 32 -2.79 -5.80 -3.21
C LEU A 32 -4.24 -5.53 -3.64
N ASN A 33 -4.48 -5.46 -4.95
CA ASN A 33 -5.81 -5.20 -5.51
C ASN A 33 -6.80 -6.32 -5.11
N TYR A 34 -8.08 -5.98 -5.00
CA TYR A 34 -9.15 -6.92 -4.68
C TYR A 34 -8.87 -7.65 -3.35
N ASN A 35 -8.69 -6.88 -2.28
CA ASN A 35 -8.61 -7.35 -0.90
C ASN A 35 -9.65 -6.61 -0.06
N GLN A 36 -9.56 -6.70 1.26
CA GLN A 36 -10.46 -6.04 2.22
C GLN A 36 -9.67 -5.10 3.15
N ILE A 37 -8.53 -4.57 2.67
CA ILE A 37 -7.61 -3.78 3.48
C ILE A 37 -8.32 -2.52 3.92
N MET A 38 -8.35 -2.28 5.23
CA MET A 38 -9.01 -1.12 5.82
C MET A 38 -8.05 0.06 6.03
N CYS A 39 -6.77 -0.21 6.24
CA CYS A 39 -5.77 0.81 6.50
C CYS A 39 -4.41 0.46 5.89
N ILE A 40 -3.63 1.49 5.60
CA ILE A 40 -2.21 1.36 5.22
C ILE A 40 -1.38 1.64 6.48
N PRO A 41 -0.55 0.70 6.95
CA PRO A 41 0.27 0.91 8.14
C PRO A 41 1.35 1.98 7.87
N GLU A 42 1.75 2.73 8.88
CA GLU A 42 2.85 3.70 8.74
C GLU A 42 4.15 3.05 8.32
N GLU A 43 4.37 1.79 8.71
CA GLU A 43 5.52 0.97 8.38
C GLU A 43 5.72 0.80 6.87
N ILE A 44 4.71 1.08 6.03
CA ILE A 44 4.87 1.10 4.57
C ILE A 44 6.03 2.02 4.14
N LYS A 45 6.35 3.05 4.96
CA LYS A 45 7.52 3.95 4.78
C LYS A 45 8.88 3.26 4.84
N LEU A 46 8.94 2.02 5.36
CA LEU A 46 10.15 1.20 5.41
C LEU A 46 10.47 0.57 4.05
N LEU A 47 9.50 0.48 3.13
CA LEU A 47 9.69 0.00 1.77
C LEU A 47 10.33 1.09 0.89
N LYS A 48 11.59 1.44 1.20
CA LYS A 48 12.31 2.57 0.59
C LYS A 48 12.49 2.48 -0.93
N ASN A 49 12.43 1.27 -1.49
CA ASN A 49 12.57 1.03 -2.92
C ASN A 49 11.23 0.86 -3.64
N LEU A 50 10.09 0.99 -2.93
CA LEU A 50 8.77 0.79 -3.50
C LEU A 50 8.44 1.91 -4.49
N GLN A 51 8.26 1.53 -5.75
CA GLN A 51 7.90 2.41 -6.85
C GLN A 51 6.41 2.31 -7.18
N GLN A 52 5.80 1.14 -6.96
CA GLN A 52 4.40 0.90 -7.27
C GLN A 52 3.68 0.19 -6.12
N LEU A 53 2.57 0.76 -5.68
CA LEU A 53 1.64 0.19 -4.71
C LEU A 53 0.23 0.22 -5.29
N LEU A 54 -0.33 -0.95 -5.60
CA LEU A 54 -1.69 -1.06 -6.14
C LEU A 54 -2.65 -1.59 -5.07
N LEU A 55 -3.67 -0.80 -4.74
CA LEU A 55 -4.64 -1.07 -3.66
C LEU A 55 -6.10 -0.99 -4.15
N ALA A 56 -6.34 -1.06 -5.46
CA ALA A 56 -7.68 -0.92 -6.02
C ALA A 56 -8.62 -2.00 -5.45
N ARG A 57 -9.88 -1.62 -5.19
CA ARG A 57 -10.91 -2.50 -4.62
C ARG A 57 -10.46 -3.13 -3.29
N ASN A 58 -10.15 -2.25 -2.35
CA ASN A 58 -10.03 -2.50 -0.91
C ASN A 58 -11.05 -1.64 -0.15
N ASN A 59 -11.10 -1.78 1.17
CA ASN A 59 -12.01 -1.07 2.07
C ASN A 59 -11.30 0.08 2.80
N ILE A 60 -10.40 0.79 2.10
CA ILE A 60 -9.55 1.82 2.73
C ILE A 60 -10.43 3.03 3.06
N GLU A 61 -10.98 3.03 4.26
CA GLU A 61 -11.74 4.12 4.85
C GLU A 61 -10.76 4.95 5.68
N GLU A 62 -10.49 6.16 5.19
CA GLU A 62 -9.74 7.19 5.88
C GLU A 62 -8.21 6.99 5.95
N ILE A 63 -7.57 7.97 5.33
CA ILE A 63 -6.16 8.16 5.17
C ILE A 63 -5.61 8.53 6.55
N ALA A 64 -5.24 7.55 7.38
CA ALA A 64 -4.48 7.75 8.62
C ALA A 64 -3.04 8.21 8.33
N ILE A 65 -2.84 9.05 7.32
CA ILE A 65 -1.55 9.65 7.07
C ILE A 65 -1.51 10.96 7.85
N SER A 66 -0.78 10.92 8.96
CA SER A 66 0.06 12.05 9.33
C SER A 66 1.20 12.16 8.27
N TYR A 67 0.87 12.40 6.99
CA TYR A 67 1.90 12.58 5.96
C TYR A 67 2.43 13.99 6.10
N VAL A 68 3.57 14.10 6.75
CA VAL A 68 4.40 15.30 6.62
C VAL A 68 4.89 15.34 5.17
N VAL A 69 4.39 16.35 4.47
CA VAL A 69 4.70 16.76 3.10
C VAL A 69 6.21 16.70 2.84
N GLY A 70 6.65 16.02 1.77
CA GLY A 70 8.06 16.06 1.39
C GLY A 70 8.48 15.29 0.14
N SER A 71 7.82 14.19 -0.21
CA SER A 71 8.07 13.47 -1.47
C SER A 71 6.90 12.54 -1.72
N SER A 72 6.03 12.86 -2.69
CA SER A 72 4.92 11.98 -3.05
C SER A 72 5.40 10.94 -4.07
N PRO A 73 5.37 9.63 -3.77
CA PRO A 73 5.10 8.64 -4.80
C PRO A 73 3.75 8.98 -5.43
N SER A 74 3.63 8.89 -6.74
CA SER A 74 2.36 9.01 -7.45
C SER A 74 1.44 7.85 -7.05
N PHE A 75 0.77 7.98 -5.91
CA PHE A 75 -0.29 7.07 -5.51
C PHE A 75 -1.50 7.44 -6.35
N ASP A 76 -1.77 6.61 -7.36
CA ASP A 76 -2.97 6.72 -8.19
C ASP A 76 -4.20 6.40 -7.33
N LEU A 77 -4.68 7.42 -6.62
CA LEU A 77 -5.92 7.42 -5.85
C LEU A 77 -7.11 7.87 -6.71
N GLU A 78 -6.92 8.19 -8.00
CA GLU A 78 -7.96 8.77 -8.86
C GLU A 78 -9.06 7.79 -9.27
N ALA A 79 -8.94 6.51 -8.91
CA ALA A 79 -9.95 5.48 -9.19
C ALA A 79 -10.91 5.15 -8.02
N GLN A 80 -10.96 5.97 -6.96
CA GLN A 80 -11.87 5.73 -5.82
C GLN A 80 -13.11 6.63 -5.86
N PRO A 81 -14.34 6.09 -5.71
CA PRO A 81 -15.54 6.91 -5.58
C PRO A 81 -15.55 7.59 -4.20
N LEU A 82 -15.38 8.91 -4.20
CA LEU A 82 -15.67 9.86 -3.11
C LEU A 82 -14.98 9.60 -1.76
N VAL A 83 -13.79 10.17 -1.57
CA VAL A 83 -13.44 10.76 -0.27
C VAL A 83 -14.04 12.17 -0.26
N ARG A 84 -15.10 12.39 0.52
CA ARG A 84 -15.53 13.76 0.86
C ARG A 84 -14.58 14.29 1.93
N LEU A 85 -14.18 15.55 1.69
CA LEU A 85 -13.33 16.44 2.49
C LEU A 85 -13.45 16.26 4.01
#